data_AF-A0A840C334-F1
#
_entry.id   AF-A0A840C334-F1
#
_cell.length_a   1.000
_cell.length_b   1.000
_cell.length_c   1.000
_cell.angle_alpha   90.00
_cell.angle_beta   90.00
_cell.angle_gamma   90.00
#
_symmetry.space_group_name_H-M   'P 1'
#
loop_
_entity.id
_entity.type
_entity.pdbx_description
1 polymer ?
#
loop_
_entity_poly.entity_id
_entity_poly.type
_entity_poly.pdbx_seq_one_letter_code
_entity_poly.pdbx_strand_id
1 'polypeptide(L)'
;MDSPLTVADIIRADKQDVRIGKWETGPVPKAKFPLTRNKLSLGRGWKWRVVTFQALRQQFVVLVAINEEKEYYRATLAMKDGKTLKVICFHELHADHWNWHCHLIRGNVHETFPGVLRDKNLMSAWPVFTKRECTVPFNVTEESALTVAAARFRFAEGGGLL
;
A
#
# COMPACT_ATOMS: atom_id res chain seq x y z
N MET A 1 7.96 12.01 -23.42
CA MET A 1 7.26 10.95 -22.67
C MET A 1 8.11 10.64 -21.46
N ASP A 2 7.51 10.53 -20.29
CA ASP A 2 8.24 10.09 -19.10
C ASP A 2 8.77 8.67 -19.31
N SER A 3 9.98 8.40 -18.83
CA SER A 3 10.58 7.07 -18.89
C SER A 3 9.68 6.05 -18.17
N PRO A 4 9.61 4.79 -18.65
CA PRO A 4 8.83 3.76 -17.98
C PRO A 4 9.30 3.61 -16.54
N LEU A 5 8.35 3.54 -15.62
CA LEU A 5 8.61 3.48 -14.18
C LEU A 5 8.00 2.22 -13.60
N THR A 6 8.79 1.39 -12.91
CA THR A 6 8.28 0.16 -12.29
C THR A 6 8.06 0.33 -10.78
N VAL A 7 7.27 -0.57 -10.18
CA VAL A 7 7.12 -0.65 -8.71
C VAL A 7 8.48 -0.84 -8.02
N ALA A 8 9.38 -1.63 -8.62
CA ALA A 8 10.71 -1.88 -8.05
C ALA A 8 11.58 -0.61 -8.04
N ASP A 9 11.53 0.20 -9.10
CA ASP A 9 12.25 1.48 -9.17
C ASP A 9 11.78 2.42 -8.07
N ILE A 10 10.46 2.52 -7.87
CA ILE A 10 9.85 3.35 -6.82
C ILE A 10 10.28 2.89 -5.43
N ILE A 11 10.22 1.58 -5.17
CA ILE A 11 10.63 1.02 -3.87
C ILE A 11 12.12 1.28 -3.63
N ARG A 12 12.98 1.18 -4.65
CA ARG A 12 14.43 1.34 -4.49
C ARG A 12 14.91 2.78 -4.42
N ALA A 13 14.16 3.72 -5.02
CA ALA A 13 14.52 5.14 -5.03
C ALA A 13 14.51 5.75 -3.63
N ASP A 14 15.32 6.79 -3.44
CA ASP A 14 15.33 7.58 -2.22
C ASP A 14 13.99 8.28 -2.02
N LYS A 15 13.49 8.24 -0.79
CA LYS A 15 12.21 8.87 -0.42
C LYS A 15 12.50 10.21 0.24
N GLN A 16 11.92 11.26 -0.31
CA GLN A 16 12.02 12.62 0.18
C GLN A 16 10.69 13.05 0.80
N ASP A 17 10.75 14.05 1.70
CA ASP A 17 9.57 14.62 2.36
C ASP A 17 8.63 13.58 2.96
N VAL A 18 9.20 12.54 3.59
CA VAL A 18 8.42 11.49 4.24
C VAL A 18 7.65 12.12 5.40
N ARG A 19 6.32 12.08 5.32
CA ARG A 19 5.40 12.55 6.37
C ARG A 19 4.53 11.40 6.81
N ILE A 20 4.56 11.10 8.10
CA ILE A 20 3.83 9.99 8.69
C ILE A 20 2.61 10.55 9.46
N GLY A 21 1.41 10.39 8.92
CA GLY A 21 0.17 10.83 9.58
C GLY A 21 -0.16 9.97 10.80
N LYS A 22 -0.97 10.46 11.74
CA LYS A 22 -1.40 9.71 12.94
C LYS A 22 -2.28 8.50 12.61
N TRP A 23 -2.39 7.56 13.56
CA TRP A 23 -3.39 6.50 13.51
C TRP A 23 -4.81 7.08 13.66
N GLU A 24 -5.72 6.52 12.87
CA GLU A 24 -7.13 6.86 12.80
C GLU A 24 -7.97 5.57 12.76
N THR A 25 -9.26 5.70 13.07
CA THR A 25 -10.22 4.60 13.07
C THR A 25 -11.40 4.91 12.16
N GLY A 26 -12.10 3.85 11.72
CA GLY A 26 -13.29 3.98 10.90
C GLY A 26 -12.99 4.18 9.40
N PRO A 27 -13.94 4.74 8.61
CA PRO A 27 -13.77 4.87 7.17
C PRO A 27 -12.64 5.82 6.77
N VAL A 28 -11.86 5.47 5.75
CA VAL A 28 -10.82 6.37 5.21
C VAL A 28 -11.48 7.51 4.43
N PRO A 29 -11.26 8.79 4.81
CA PRO A 29 -11.82 9.92 4.07
C PRO A 29 -11.29 9.97 2.64
N LYS A 30 -12.17 10.30 1.67
CA LYS A 30 -11.80 10.46 0.26
C LYS A 30 -10.64 11.46 0.06
N ALA A 31 -10.56 12.49 0.91
CA ALA A 31 -9.47 13.47 0.85
C ALA A 31 -8.08 12.88 1.16
N LYS A 32 -8.01 11.81 1.97
CA LYS A 32 -6.75 11.16 2.36
C LYS A 32 -6.34 10.04 1.39
N PHE A 33 -7.32 9.40 0.76
CA PHE A 33 -7.08 8.33 -0.20
C PHE A 33 -8.11 8.38 -1.36
N PRO A 34 -7.93 9.30 -2.33
CA PRO A 34 -8.95 9.60 -3.33
C PRO A 34 -9.09 8.53 -4.41
N LEU A 35 -9.99 7.58 -4.17
CA LEU A 35 -10.51 6.63 -5.16
C LEU A 35 -11.86 7.14 -5.72
N THR A 36 -12.15 6.81 -6.98
CA THR A 36 -13.34 7.28 -7.72
C THR A 36 -14.44 6.24 -7.80
N ARG A 37 -14.10 4.96 -8.07
CA ARG A 37 -15.09 3.92 -8.36
C ARG A 37 -15.40 3.00 -7.18
N ASN A 38 -14.42 2.73 -6.32
CA ASN A 38 -14.59 1.86 -5.15
C ASN A 38 -14.14 2.57 -3.89
N LYS A 39 -15.04 2.69 -2.90
CA LYS A 39 -14.65 3.11 -1.55
C LYS A 39 -13.81 1.99 -0.96
N LEU A 40 -12.68 2.37 -0.36
CA LEU A 40 -11.95 1.45 0.49
C LEU A 40 -12.83 1.14 1.71
N SER A 41 -13.36 -0.08 1.77
CA SER A 41 -14.22 -0.50 2.88
C SER A 41 -13.38 -0.90 4.07
N LEU A 42 -12.98 0.09 4.87
CA LEU A 42 -12.43 -0.13 6.20
C LEU A 42 -13.54 0.12 7.22
N GLY A 43 -14.14 -0.99 7.69
CA GLY A 43 -15.23 -0.98 8.65
C GLY A 43 -14.75 -0.92 10.10
N ARG A 44 -15.62 -1.36 11.03
CA ARG A 44 -15.30 -1.48 12.46
C ARG A 44 -14.06 -2.37 12.69
N GLY A 45 -13.25 -2.01 13.69
CA GLY A 45 -12.04 -2.75 14.08
C GLY A 45 -10.79 -2.38 13.26
N TRP A 46 -10.94 -1.64 12.15
CA TRP A 46 -9.80 -1.17 11.39
C TRP A 46 -9.19 0.09 11.99
N LYS A 47 -7.88 0.04 12.19
CA LYS A 47 -7.01 1.20 12.40
C LYS A 47 -6.23 1.45 11.12
N TRP A 48 -6.03 2.70 10.76
CA TRP A 48 -5.27 3.05 9.57
C TRP A 48 -4.51 4.37 9.76
N ARG A 49 -3.43 4.54 9.01
CA ARG A 49 -2.70 5.80 8.88
C ARG A 49 -2.17 5.97 7.47
N VAL A 50 -1.85 7.20 7.11
CA VAL A 50 -1.31 7.54 5.80
C VAL A 50 0.11 8.06 5.93
N VAL A 51 1.00 7.57 5.08
CA VAL A 51 2.34 8.10 4.85
C VAL A 51 2.38 8.75 3.48
N THR A 52 3.00 9.91 3.35
CA THR A 52 3.23 10.54 2.04
C THR A 52 4.72 10.79 1.85
N PHE A 53 5.19 10.68 0.61
CA PHE A 53 6.58 10.99 0.26
C PHE A 53 6.70 11.35 -1.22
N GLN A 54 7.86 11.87 -1.61
CA GLN A 54 8.27 12.07 -2.99
C GLN A 54 9.36 11.08 -3.38
N ALA A 55 9.33 10.57 -4.62
CA ALA A 55 10.41 9.79 -5.21
C ALA A 55 10.34 9.91 -6.73
N LEU A 56 11.48 9.95 -7.42
CA LEU A 56 11.52 9.95 -8.89
C LEU A 56 10.62 11.03 -9.54
N ARG A 57 10.54 12.22 -8.91
CA ARG A 57 9.68 13.36 -9.32
C ARG A 57 8.17 13.08 -9.26
N GLN A 58 7.76 12.03 -8.55
CA GLN A 58 6.38 11.66 -8.34
C GLN A 58 6.01 11.75 -6.85
N GLN A 59 4.74 12.04 -6.57
CA GLN A 59 4.20 12.04 -5.21
C GLN A 59 3.48 10.72 -4.93
N PHE A 60 3.76 10.14 -3.77
CA PHE A 60 3.20 8.86 -3.34
C PHE A 60 2.46 8.97 -2.02
N VAL A 61 1.54 8.03 -1.85
CA VAL A 61 0.76 7.83 -0.65
C VAL A 61 0.81 6.35 -0.31
N VAL A 62 1.18 6.02 0.93
CA VAL A 62 1.03 4.68 1.50
C VAL A 62 -0.09 4.71 2.52
N LEU A 63 -1.10 3.89 2.32
CA LEU A 63 -2.11 3.63 3.35
C LEU A 63 -1.74 2.35 4.09
N VAL A 64 -1.43 2.49 5.38
CA VAL A 64 -1.20 1.36 6.29
C VAL A 64 -2.49 1.12 7.05
N ALA A 65 -3.00 -0.10 7.04
CA ALA A 65 -4.25 -0.47 7.68
C ALA A 65 -4.12 -1.83 8.36
N ILE A 66 -4.69 -1.96 9.56
CA ILE A 66 -4.67 -3.20 10.33
C ILE A 66 -6.01 -3.41 11.04
N ASN A 67 -6.40 -4.67 11.15
CA ASN A 67 -7.45 -5.16 12.02
C ASN A 67 -6.93 -6.40 12.74
N GLU A 68 -6.51 -6.23 14.00
CA GLU A 68 -5.89 -7.29 14.80
C GLU A 68 -6.89 -8.39 15.16
N GLU A 69 -8.16 -8.05 15.43
CA GLU A 69 -9.23 -9.03 15.68
C GLU A 69 -9.49 -9.94 14.49
N LYS A 70 -9.39 -9.40 13.27
CA LYS A 70 -9.53 -10.16 12.02
C LYS A 70 -8.21 -10.75 11.52
N GLU A 71 -7.11 -10.50 12.22
CA GLU A 71 -5.77 -10.89 11.79
C GLU A 71 -5.49 -10.50 10.33
N TYR A 72 -5.76 -9.23 10.00
CA TYR A 72 -5.60 -8.68 8.67
C TYR A 72 -4.80 -7.39 8.70
N TYR A 73 -3.64 -7.41 8.04
CA TYR A 73 -2.82 -6.26 7.72
C TYR A 73 -2.79 -5.95 6.22
N ARG A 74 -2.78 -4.67 5.86
CA ARG A 74 -2.58 -4.18 4.50
C ARG A 74 -1.77 -2.89 4.46
N ALA A 75 -0.77 -2.84 3.60
CA ALA A 75 -0.10 -1.60 3.20
C ALA A 75 -0.23 -1.39 1.69
N THR A 76 -0.87 -0.28 1.32
CA THR A 76 -1.20 0.06 -0.07
C THR A 76 -0.36 1.24 -0.54
N LEU A 77 0.50 1.03 -1.54
CA LEU A 77 1.25 2.08 -2.23
C LEU A 77 0.47 2.60 -3.44
N ALA A 78 0.34 3.93 -3.53
CA ALA A 78 -0.30 4.60 -4.64
C ALA A 78 0.45 5.86 -5.07
N MET A 79 0.44 6.13 -6.37
CA MET A 79 0.98 7.33 -6.99
C MET A 79 -0.15 8.36 -7.17
N LYS A 80 0.11 9.63 -6.90
CA LYS A 80 -0.86 10.70 -7.19
C LYS A 80 -1.02 10.91 -8.69
N ASP A 81 -2.27 11.07 -9.13
CA ASP A 81 -2.62 11.39 -10.51
C ASP A 81 -3.77 12.41 -10.52
N GLY A 82 -3.42 13.69 -10.67
CA GLY A 82 -4.34 14.80 -10.53
C GLY A 82 -5.07 14.81 -9.18
N LYS A 83 -6.40 14.65 -9.22
CA LYS A 83 -7.29 14.62 -8.03
C LYS A 83 -7.52 13.20 -7.48
N THR A 84 -6.81 12.20 -8.00
CA THR A 84 -7.01 10.78 -7.69
C THR A 84 -5.68 10.06 -7.42
N LEU A 85 -5.75 8.75 -7.16
CA LEU A 85 -4.59 7.89 -6.99
C LEU A 85 -4.57 6.77 -8.02
N LYS A 86 -3.37 6.42 -8.52
CA LYS A 86 -3.07 5.15 -9.19
C LYS A 86 -2.53 4.18 -8.15
N VAL A 87 -3.27 3.13 -7.83
CA VAL A 87 -2.81 2.14 -6.84
C VAL A 87 -1.91 1.12 -7.54
N ILE A 88 -0.66 1.02 -7.07
CA ILE A 88 0.39 0.32 -7.81
C ILE A 88 0.92 -0.93 -7.09
N CYS A 89 0.79 -0.99 -5.76
CA CYS A 89 1.19 -2.15 -4.98
C CYS A 89 0.40 -2.27 -3.67
N PHE A 90 0.14 -3.50 -3.24
CA PHE A 90 -0.38 -3.87 -1.92
C PHE A 90 0.52 -4.93 -1.33
N HIS A 91 0.89 -4.80 -0.06
CA HIS A 91 1.35 -5.93 0.74
C HIS A 91 0.25 -6.27 1.73
N GLU A 92 -0.16 -7.54 1.78
CA GLU A 92 -1.23 -8.03 2.64
C GLU A 92 -0.74 -9.24 3.43
N LEU A 93 -1.22 -9.35 4.67
CA LEU A 93 -1.13 -10.55 5.50
C LEU A 93 -2.52 -10.82 6.05
N HIS A 94 -3.00 -12.04 5.84
CA HIS A 94 -4.26 -12.54 6.37
C HIS A 94 -4.02 -13.91 7.01
N ALA A 95 -4.62 -14.17 8.17
CA ALA A 95 -4.53 -15.49 8.80
C ALA A 95 -5.46 -16.54 8.16
N ASP A 96 -6.50 -16.11 7.43
CA ASP A 96 -7.57 -16.96 6.91
C ASP A 96 -7.38 -17.40 5.45
N HIS A 97 -6.57 -16.69 4.65
CA HIS A 97 -6.24 -17.09 3.28
C HIS A 97 -4.93 -16.47 2.77
N TRP A 98 -4.19 -17.25 1.97
CA TRP A 98 -2.98 -16.84 1.23
C TRP A 98 -1.79 -16.35 2.08
N ASN A 99 -1.99 -15.99 3.34
CA ASN A 99 -0.96 -15.45 4.20
C ASN A 99 -0.26 -14.23 3.56
N TRP A 100 1.05 -14.04 3.76
CA TRP A 100 1.82 -12.96 3.16
C TRP A 100 1.77 -13.00 1.63
N HIS A 101 1.27 -11.93 1.04
CA HIS A 101 1.31 -11.74 -0.41
C HIS A 101 1.33 -10.27 -0.80
N CYS A 102 1.50 -10.04 -2.09
CA CYS A 102 1.34 -8.74 -2.68
C CYS A 102 0.50 -8.77 -3.95
N HIS A 103 -0.08 -7.62 -4.26
CA HIS A 103 -0.67 -7.33 -5.55
C HIS A 103 0.08 -6.15 -6.13
N LEU A 104 0.61 -6.26 -7.35
CA LEU A 104 1.42 -5.20 -7.95
C LEU A 104 1.14 -5.02 -9.43
N ILE A 105 1.29 -3.79 -9.91
CA ILE A 105 1.27 -3.45 -11.33
C ILE A 105 2.52 -4.03 -11.99
N ARG A 106 2.33 -4.75 -13.10
CA ARG A 106 3.41 -5.22 -13.95
C ARG A 106 3.78 -4.12 -14.96
N GLY A 107 5.08 -3.89 -15.13
CA GLY A 107 5.59 -2.91 -16.09
C GLY A 107 5.44 -1.46 -15.62
N ASN A 108 5.02 -0.59 -16.53
CA ASN A 108 5.01 0.85 -16.36
C ASN A 108 3.81 1.32 -15.52
N VAL A 109 4.08 1.88 -14.34
CA VAL A 109 3.02 2.37 -13.43
C VAL A 109 2.24 3.54 -14.00
N HIS A 110 2.80 4.30 -14.96
CA HIS A 110 2.09 5.41 -15.59
C HIS A 110 0.85 4.96 -16.35
N GLU A 111 0.81 3.70 -16.81
CA GLU A 111 -0.32 3.09 -17.54
C GLU A 111 -1.43 2.57 -16.60
N THR A 112 -1.21 2.60 -15.29
CA THR A 112 -2.20 2.14 -14.29
C THR A 112 -3.46 3.00 -14.34
N PHE A 113 -4.63 2.37 -14.33
CA PHE A 113 -5.91 3.07 -14.32
C PHE A 113 -6.10 3.86 -13.01
N PRO A 114 -6.38 5.17 -13.06
CA PRO A 114 -6.54 5.99 -11.86
C PRO A 114 -7.89 5.80 -11.16
N GLY A 115 -7.91 5.99 -9.85
CA GLY A 115 -9.11 6.03 -9.02
C GLY A 115 -9.75 4.67 -8.72
N VAL A 116 -9.09 3.57 -9.06
CA VAL A 116 -9.51 2.21 -8.68
C VAL A 116 -8.55 1.61 -7.66
N LEU A 117 -9.07 0.70 -6.83
CA LEU A 117 -8.23 -0.03 -5.89
C LEU A 117 -7.33 -1.03 -6.64
N ARG A 118 -7.90 -1.83 -7.54
CA ARG A 118 -7.14 -2.80 -8.34
C ARG A 118 -7.42 -2.58 -9.81
N ASP A 119 -6.37 -2.28 -10.57
CA ASP A 119 -6.41 -2.35 -12.03
C ASP A 119 -6.31 -3.81 -12.47
N LYS A 120 -7.44 -4.43 -12.81
CA LYS A 120 -7.51 -5.86 -13.12
C LYS A 120 -6.70 -6.27 -14.36
N ASN A 121 -6.34 -5.32 -15.22
CA ASN A 121 -5.62 -5.62 -16.45
C ASN A 121 -4.10 -5.66 -16.23
N LEU A 122 -3.59 -4.82 -15.32
CA LEU A 122 -2.15 -4.65 -15.10
C LEU A 122 -1.67 -5.21 -13.77
N MET A 123 -2.57 -5.38 -12.80
CA MET A 123 -2.22 -5.84 -11.46
C MET A 123 -2.24 -7.37 -11.37
N SER A 124 -1.19 -7.94 -10.78
CA SER A 124 -1.05 -9.37 -10.54
C SER A 124 -0.74 -9.66 -9.08
N ALA A 125 -1.16 -10.83 -8.60
CA ALA A 125 -0.80 -11.32 -7.27
C ALA A 125 0.56 -12.03 -7.28
N TRP A 126 1.30 -11.94 -6.17
CA TRP A 126 2.50 -12.72 -5.91
C TRP A 126 2.61 -13.09 -4.41
N PRO A 127 2.98 -14.34 -4.06
CA PRO A 127 3.11 -15.48 -4.98
C PRO A 127 1.74 -15.84 -5.58
N VAL A 128 1.76 -16.60 -6.68
CA VAL A 128 0.52 -17.12 -7.28
C VAL A 128 0.08 -18.32 -6.46
N PHE A 129 -0.97 -18.16 -5.66
CA PHE A 129 -1.46 -19.23 -4.79
C PHE A 129 -2.30 -20.23 -5.57
N THR A 130 -1.88 -21.49 -5.56
CA THR A 130 -2.71 -22.63 -5.97
C THR A 130 -3.48 -23.23 -4.79
N LYS A 131 -3.04 -22.95 -3.56
CA LYS A 131 -3.62 -23.43 -2.31
C LYS A 131 -3.88 -22.27 -1.34
N ARG A 132 -4.86 -22.41 -0.45
CA ARG A 132 -5.25 -21.39 0.55
C ARG A 132 -4.59 -21.58 1.93
N GLU A 133 -3.61 -22.46 2.03
CA GLU A 133 -2.94 -22.78 3.30
C GLU A 133 -2.23 -21.55 3.89
N CYS A 134 -2.39 -21.35 5.19
CA CYS A 134 -1.74 -20.29 5.96
C CYS A 134 -0.83 -20.92 7.01
N THR A 135 0.48 -20.77 6.86
CA THR A 135 1.48 -21.39 7.74
C THR A 135 2.22 -20.40 8.63
N VAL A 136 2.08 -19.09 8.38
CA VAL A 136 2.70 -18.04 9.19
C VAL A 136 1.66 -17.47 10.14
N PRO A 137 1.95 -17.37 11.45
CA PRO A 137 1.06 -16.73 12.41
C PRO A 137 0.90 -15.24 12.09
N PHE A 138 -0.27 -14.68 12.41
CA PHE A 138 -0.46 -13.24 12.35
C PHE A 138 0.27 -12.58 13.51
N ASN A 139 1.28 -11.77 13.20
CA ASN A 139 2.15 -11.13 14.19
C ASN A 139 2.32 -9.62 13.98
N VAL A 140 1.48 -9.02 13.14
CA VAL A 140 1.48 -7.58 12.94
C VAL A 140 0.55 -6.95 13.97
N THR A 141 0.99 -5.89 14.63
CA THR A 141 0.24 -5.12 15.62
C THR A 141 0.16 -3.67 15.16
N GLU A 142 -0.63 -2.82 15.82
CA GLU A 142 -0.61 -1.37 15.55
C GLU A 142 0.82 -0.78 15.64
N GLU A 143 1.62 -1.27 16.59
CA GLU A 143 3.00 -0.82 16.83
C GLU A 143 3.94 -1.25 15.69
N SER A 144 3.81 -2.49 15.20
CA SER A 144 4.71 -3.02 14.16
C SER A 144 4.25 -2.74 12.73
N ALA A 145 2.97 -2.44 12.51
CA ALA A 145 2.38 -2.24 11.18
C ALA A 145 3.10 -1.17 10.35
N LEU A 146 3.49 -0.05 10.97
CA LEU A 146 4.24 0.99 10.28
C LEU A 146 5.63 0.50 9.88
N THR A 147 6.35 -0.17 10.78
CA THR A 147 7.69 -0.72 10.52
C THR A 147 7.66 -1.76 9.40
N VAL A 148 6.62 -2.60 9.35
CA VAL A 148 6.42 -3.55 8.25
C VAL A 148 6.22 -2.81 6.93
N ALA A 149 5.36 -1.78 6.89
CA ALA A 149 5.16 -0.98 5.67
C ALA A 149 6.43 -0.26 5.23
N ALA A 150 7.18 0.31 6.19
CA ALA A 150 8.44 0.99 5.99
C ALA A 150 9.49 0.05 5.37
N ALA A 151 9.60 -1.19 5.87
CA ALA A 151 10.50 -2.18 5.30
C ALA A 151 10.10 -2.59 3.87
N ARG A 152 8.80 -2.76 3.59
CA ARG A 152 8.31 -3.16 2.26
C ARG A 152 8.46 -2.07 1.21
N PHE A 153 8.21 -0.81 1.57
CA PHE A 153 8.24 0.32 0.63
C PHE A 153 9.49 1.21 0.76
N ARG A 154 10.40 0.86 1.68
CA ARG A 154 11.65 1.56 1.97
C ARG A 154 11.44 3.07 2.16
N PHE A 155 10.56 3.43 3.10
CA PHE A 155 10.44 4.80 3.59
C PHE A 155 10.88 4.86 5.05
N ALA A 156 11.49 5.97 5.46
CA ALA A 156 11.84 6.26 6.84
C ALA A 156 11.59 7.76 7.09
N GLU A 157 11.26 8.11 8.33
CA GLU A 157 11.12 9.52 8.70
C GLU A 157 12.52 10.17 8.64
N GLY A 158 12.66 11.23 7.84
CA GLY A 158 13.90 12.02 7.84
C GLY A 158 15.14 11.43 7.14
N GLY A 159 14.98 10.70 6.03
CA GLY A 159 16.10 10.48 5.08
C GLY A 159 17.25 9.59 5.56
N GLY A 160 17.11 8.87 6.67
CA GLY A 160 18.06 7.85 7.12
C GLY A 160 17.47 6.44 6.99
N LEU A 161 18.24 5.51 6.43
CA LEU A 161 18.01 4.08 6.64
C LEU A 161 18.11 3.80 8.16
N LEU A 162 17.14 3.08 8.71
CA LEU A 162 17.36 2.30 9.93
C LEU A 162 18.36 1.18 9.64
#